data_AF-A0A0G0G9I8-F1
#
_entry.id   AF-A0A0G0G9I8-F1
#
_cell.length_a   1.000
_cell.length_b   1.000
_cell.length_c   1.000
_cell.angle_alpha   90.00
_cell.angle_beta   90.00
_cell.angle_gamma   90.00
#
_symmetry.space_group_name_H-M   'P 1'
#
loop_
_entity.id
_entity.type
_entity.pdbx_description
1 polymer ?
#
loop_
_entity_poly.entity_id
_entity_poly.type
_entity_poly.pdbx_seq_one_letter_code
_entity_poly.pdbx_strand_id
1 'polypeptide(L)'
;MNKKTLFLPIGILFLPFMASAKTLPEMAEGLQNTLWFIGTGIVVIGWTIAGILYLVSMGNVERTTTARKALVAAVIGTVLIAIAGLGYATIRTLLNPIIG
;
A
#
# COMPACT_ATOMS: atom_id res chain seq x y z
N MET A 1 13.74 19.45 4.42
CA MET A 1 12.30 19.10 4.41
C MET A 1 11.58 19.98 5.42
N ASN A 2 10.62 20.80 4.97
CA ASN A 2 9.82 21.63 5.87
C ASN A 2 8.72 20.76 6.47
N LYS A 3 8.57 20.73 7.80
CA LYS A 3 7.56 19.94 8.54
C LYS A 3 6.14 19.99 7.94
N LYS A 4 5.76 21.09 7.28
CA LYS A 4 4.47 21.28 6.61
C LYS A 4 4.27 20.42 5.34
N THR A 5 5.34 20.06 4.63
CA THR A 5 5.26 19.22 3.42
C THR A 5 5.14 17.73 3.75
N LEU A 6 5.42 17.33 5.00
CA LEU A 6 5.20 15.97 5.48
C LEU A 6 3.76 15.77 5.99
N PHE A 7 3.16 16.80 6.56
CA PHE A 7 1.77 16.77 7.01
C PHE A 7 0.74 16.78 5.87
N LEU A 8 1.12 17.21 4.67
CA LEU A 8 0.19 17.23 3.53
C LEU A 8 -0.20 15.83 3.04
N PRO A 9 0.73 14.89 2.77
CA PRO A 9 0.36 13.52 2.45
C PRO A 9 -0.30 12.83 3.65
N ILE A 10 0.20 13.04 4.88
CA ILE A 10 -0.37 12.42 6.08
C ILE A 10 -1.78 12.94 6.39
N GLY A 11 -2.06 14.21 6.15
CA GLY A 11 -3.39 14.81 6.35
C GLY A 11 -4.43 14.23 5.40
N ILE A 12 -4.06 13.99 4.13
CA ILE A 12 -4.93 13.32 3.16
C ILE A 12 -5.24 11.88 3.59
N LEU A 13 -4.30 11.18 4.25
CA LEU A 13 -4.53 9.85 4.83
C LEU A 13 -5.61 9.86 5.93
N PHE A 14 -5.76 10.97 6.66
CA PHE A 14 -6.72 11.11 7.76
C PHE A 14 -8.07 11.69 7.37
N LEU A 15 -8.21 12.31 6.19
CA LEU A 15 -9.47 12.87 5.69
C LEU A 15 -10.64 11.87 5.67
N PRO A 16 -10.49 10.62 5.17
CA PRO A 16 -11.61 9.67 5.17
C PRO A 16 -12.02 9.22 6.58
N PHE A 17 -11.12 9.28 7.56
CA PHE A 17 -11.43 8.95 8.96
C PHE A 17 -12.21 10.06 9.67
N MET A 18 -11.91 11.33 9.37
CA MET A 18 -12.62 12.45 9.99
C MET A 18 -14.00 12.70 9.36
N ALA A 19 -14.19 12.31 8.10
CA ALA A 19 -15.45 12.54 7.37
C ALA A 19 -16.57 11.53 7.69
N SER A 20 -16.32 10.49 8.48
CA SER A 20 -17.28 9.41 8.73
C SER A 20 -17.54 9.17 10.22
N ALA A 21 -18.64 9.73 10.74
CA ALA A 21 -19.29 9.18 11.92
C ALA A 21 -19.94 7.85 11.51
N LYS A 22 -19.23 6.74 11.69
CA LYS A 22 -19.59 5.43 11.15
C LYS A 22 -19.43 4.35 12.20
N THR A 23 -20.31 3.34 12.15
CA THR A 23 -20.24 2.17 13.02
C THR A 23 -18.90 1.44 12.82
N LEU A 24 -18.42 0.68 13.81
CA LEU A 24 -17.17 -0.10 13.73
C LEU A 24 -16.94 -0.83 12.37
N PRO A 25 -17.95 -1.52 11.78
CA PRO A 25 -17.76 -2.19 10.49
C PRO A 25 -17.58 -1.22 9.32
N GLU A 26 -18.23 -0.07 9.34
CA GLU A 26 -18.11 0.92 8.26
C GLU A 26 -16.80 1.73 8.35
N MET A 27 -16.25 1.92 9.56
CA MET A 27 -14.88 2.45 9.74
C MET A 27 -13.83 1.48 9.19
N ALA A 28 -14.03 0.18 9.38
CA ALA A 28 -13.16 -0.85 8.85
C ALA A 28 -13.14 -0.83 7.31
N GLU A 29 -14.30 -0.63 6.67
CA GLU A 29 -14.39 -0.53 5.20
C GLU A 29 -13.68 0.72 4.66
N GLY A 30 -13.87 1.88 5.30
CA GLY A 30 -13.20 3.12 4.91
C GLY A 30 -11.67 3.04 5.07
N LEU A 31 -11.22 2.42 6.16
CA LEU A 31 -9.80 2.12 6.40
C LEU A 31 -9.25 1.18 5.33
N GLN A 32 -9.95 0.09 5.03
CA GLN A 32 -9.53 -0.87 4.02
C GLN A 32 -9.39 -0.21 2.65
N ASN A 33 -10.37 0.58 2.22
CA ASN A 33 -10.35 1.20 0.90
C ASN A 33 -9.19 2.20 0.77
N THR A 34 -8.92 2.94 1.84
CA THR A 34 -7.77 3.87 1.92
C THR A 34 -6.45 3.11 1.86
N LEU A 35 -6.29 2.04 2.64
CA LEU A 35 -5.09 1.19 2.65
C LEU A 35 -4.84 0.54 1.28
N TRP A 36 -5.89 0.08 0.60
CA TRP A 36 -5.79 -0.46 -0.75
C TRP A 36 -5.34 0.58 -1.77
N PHE A 37 -5.89 1.79 -1.71
CA PHE A 37 -5.52 2.88 -2.61
C PHE A 37 -4.04 3.24 -2.47
N ILE A 38 -3.56 3.41 -1.24
CA ILE A 38 -2.15 3.76 -0.96
C ILE A 38 -1.22 2.60 -1.30
N GLY A 39 -1.57 1.39 -0.85
CA GLY A 39 -0.77 0.20 -1.09
C GLY A 39 -0.56 -0.04 -2.58
N THR A 40 -1.64 0.04 -3.35
CA THR A 40 -1.58 -0.13 -4.82
C THR A 40 -0.73 0.96 -5.45
N GLY A 41 -0.88 2.23 -5.01
CA GLY A 41 -0.04 3.33 -5.48
C GLY A 41 1.46 3.09 -5.26
N ILE A 42 1.86 2.64 -4.07
CA ILE A 42 3.26 2.34 -3.75
C ILE A 42 3.79 1.18 -4.61
N VAL A 43 3.00 0.12 -4.81
CA VAL A 43 3.41 -1.02 -5.65
C VAL A 43 3.61 -0.60 -7.10
N VAL A 44 2.71 0.20 -7.66
CA VAL A 44 2.84 0.72 -9.04
C VAL A 44 4.11 1.56 -9.20
N ILE A 45 4.39 2.44 -8.24
CA ILE A 45 5.62 3.25 -8.25
C ILE A 45 6.86 2.36 -8.12
N GLY A 46 6.85 1.37 -7.23
CA GLY A 46 7.94 0.41 -7.04
C GLY A 46 8.23 -0.40 -8.31
N TRP A 47 7.19 -0.89 -8.99
CA TRP A 47 7.31 -1.58 -10.28
C TRP A 47 7.86 -0.67 -11.37
N THR A 48 7.42 0.58 -11.44
CA THR A 48 7.88 1.55 -12.44
C THR A 48 9.37 1.86 -12.25
N ILE A 49 9.80 2.16 -11.02
CA ILE A 49 11.20 2.46 -10.72
C ILE A 49 12.08 1.23 -10.95
N ALA A 50 11.65 0.05 -10.49
CA ALA A 50 12.42 -1.19 -10.67
C ALA A 50 12.53 -1.58 -12.16
N GLY A 51 11.46 -1.38 -12.94
CA GLY A 51 11.43 -1.62 -14.38
C GLY A 51 12.39 -0.70 -15.14
N ILE A 52 12.35 0.61 -14.87
CA ILE A 52 13.28 1.57 -15.48
C ILE A 52 14.72 1.26 -15.08
N LEU A 53 14.97 0.99 -13.79
CA LEU A 53 16.31 0.67 -13.30
C LEU A 53 16.87 -0.60 -13.94
N TYR A 54 16.01 -1.61 -14.19
CA TYR A 54 16.39 -2.83 -14.89
C TYR A 54 16.76 -2.55 -16.35
N LEU A 55 15.92 -1.79 -17.09
CA LEU A 55 16.16 -1.45 -18.49
C LEU A 55 17.42 -0.59 -18.69
N VAL A 56 17.71 0.33 -17.77
CA VAL A 56 18.88 1.24 -17.87
C VAL A 56 20.18 0.56 -17.40
N SER A 57 20.09 -0.53 -16.62
CA SER A 57 21.27 -1.23 -16.08
C SER A 57 22.05 -2.08 -17.10
N MET A 58 21.65 -2.10 -18.38
CA MET A 58 22.31 -2.86 -19.45
C MET A 58 23.83 -2.60 -19.49
N GLY A 59 24.61 -3.60 -19.07
CA GLY A 59 26.08 -3.61 -19.13
C GLY A 59 26.81 -3.40 -17.80
N ASN A 60 26.13 -2.96 -16.73
CA ASN A 60 26.76 -2.78 -15.41
C ASN A 60 26.21 -3.80 -14.38
N VAL A 61 27.07 -4.74 -13.97
CA VAL A 61 26.75 -5.85 -13.04
C VAL A 61 26.23 -5.36 -11.69
N GLU A 62 26.77 -4.25 -11.19
CA GLU A 62 26.40 -3.68 -9.89
C GLU A 62 24.98 -3.08 -9.93
N ARG A 63 24.65 -2.40 -11.02
CA ARG A 63 23.31 -1.82 -11.23
C ARG A 63 22.26 -2.88 -11.55
N THR A 64 22.64 -3.94 -12.25
CA THR A 64 21.77 -5.09 -12.53
C THR A 64 21.36 -5.80 -11.25
N THR A 65 22.31 -5.97 -10.32
CA THR A 65 22.04 -6.60 -9.00
C THR A 65 21.07 -5.75 -8.17
N THR A 66 21.23 -4.42 -8.22
CA THR A 66 20.34 -3.48 -7.53
C THR A 66 18.94 -3.47 -8.13
N ALA A 67 18.83 -3.48 -9.45
CA ALA A 67 17.56 -3.59 -10.17
C ALA A 67 16.82 -4.89 -9.83
N ARG A 68 17.53 -6.02 -9.79
CA ARG A 68 16.95 -7.32 -9.41
C ARG A 68 16.42 -7.30 -7.96
N LYS A 69 17.17 -6.72 -7.01
CA LYS A 69 16.69 -6.56 -5.63
C LYS A 69 15.44 -5.67 -5.56
N ALA A 70 15.41 -4.58 -6.33
CA ALA A 70 14.25 -3.69 -6.41
C ALA A 70 13.01 -4.39 -7.00
N LEU A 71 13.20 -5.22 -8.04
CA LEU A 71 12.13 -6.04 -8.62
C LEU A 71 11.59 -7.06 -7.61
N VAL A 72 12.46 -7.76 -6.88
CA VAL A 72 12.04 -8.70 -5.84
C VAL A 72 11.29 -7.99 -4.71
N ALA A 73 11.74 -6.80 -4.30
CA ALA A 73 11.04 -5.99 -3.31
C ALA A 73 9.64 -5.56 -3.80
N ALA A 74 9.50 -5.19 -5.08
CA ALA A 74 8.20 -4.87 -5.67
C ALA A 74 7.26 -6.08 -5.70
N VAL A 75 7.77 -7.28 -6.02
CA VAL A 75 7.00 -8.53 -5.98
C VAL A 75 6.53 -8.83 -4.55
N ILE A 76 7.43 -8.72 -3.56
CA ILE A 76 7.09 -8.93 -2.14
C ILE A 76 6.02 -7.93 -1.69
N GLY A 77 6.14 -6.65 -2.06
CA GLY A 77 5.13 -5.64 -1.77
C GLY A 77 3.76 -5.97 -2.36
N THR A 78 3.75 -6.49 -3.59
CA THR A 78 2.50 -6.92 -4.26
C THR A 78 1.84 -8.09 -3.51
N VAL A 79 2.63 -9.08 -3.08
CA VAL A 79 2.15 -10.24 -2.33
C VAL A 79 1.62 -9.85 -0.95
N LEU A 80 2.30 -8.93 -0.25
CA LEU A 80 1.86 -8.44 1.06
C LEU A 80 0.50 -7.76 1.00
N ILE A 81 0.22 -6.97 -0.03
CA ILE A 81 -1.07 -6.32 -0.21
C ILE A 81 -2.16 -7.35 -0.50
N ALA A 82 -1.88 -8.35 -1.32
CA ALA A 82 -2.82 -9.43 -1.59
C ALA A 82 -3.19 -10.19 -0.31
N ILE A 83 -2.22 -10.49 0.54
CA ILE A 83 -2.45 -11.14 1.84
C ILE A 83 -3.24 -10.23 2.79
N ALA A 84 -2.95 -8.93 2.83
CA ALA A 84 -3.69 -7.97 3.64
C ALA A 84 -5.18 -7.89 3.25
N GLY A 85 -5.48 -8.01 1.95
CA GLY A 85 -6.84 -8.13 1.43
C GLY A 85 -7.59 -9.33 1.98
N LEU A 86 -6.94 -10.50 1.95
CA LEU A 86 -7.51 -11.75 2.48
C LEU A 86 -7.69 -11.70 4.01
N GLY A 87 -6.72 -11.12 4.73
CA GLY A 87 -6.80 -10.95 6.18
C GLY A 87 -7.98 -10.08 6.61
N TYR A 88 -8.26 -8.99 5.90
CA TYR A 88 -9.43 -8.16 6.18
C TYR A 88 -10.74 -8.93 5.95
N ALA A 89 -10.84 -9.72 4.89
CA ALA A 89 -12.04 -10.52 4.63
C ALA A 89 -12.32 -11.49 5.79
N THR A 90 -11.27 -12.16 6.30
CA THR A 90 -11.38 -13.04 7.47
C THR A 90 -11.83 -12.30 8.72
N ILE A 91 -11.25 -11.13 9.01
CA ILE A 91 -11.63 -10.32 10.17
C ILE A 91 -13.08 -9.87 10.06
N ARG A 92 -13.53 -9.44 8.88
CA ARG A 92 -14.93 -9.06 8.62
C ARG A 92 -15.88 -10.23 8.86
N THR A 93 -15.56 -11.42 8.35
CA THR A 93 -16.40 -12.61 8.54
C THR A 93 -16.49 -13.05 10.01
N LEU A 94 -15.43 -12.84 10.80
CA LEU A 94 -15.42 -13.13 12.24
C LEU A 94 -16.10 -12.06 13.09
N LEU A 95 -16.08 -10.79 12.66
CA LEU A 95 -16.76 -9.69 13.35
C LEU A 95 -18.27 -9.67 13.03
N ASN A 96 -18.68 -10.02 11.82
CA ASN A 96 -20.10 -10.00 11.40
C ASN A 96 -21.07 -10.76 12.35
N PRO A 97 -20.73 -11.92 12.93
CA PRO A 97 -21.60 -12.60 13.89
C PRO A 97 -21.63 -12.00 15.31
N ILE A 98 -20.74 -11.05 15.65
CA ILE A 98 -20.67 -10.42 16.98
C ILE A 98 -21.37 -9.04 17.00
N ILE A 99 -21.47 -8.39 15.84
CA ILE A 99 -22.05 -7.04 15.69
C ILE A 99 -23.42 -7.10 14.97
N GLY A 100 -23.91 -8.31 14.65
CA GLY A 100 -25.28 -8.55 14.21
C GLY A 100 -26.26 -8.53 15.37
#